data_AF-A0A0F9AYB3-F1
#
_entry.id   AF-A0A0F9AYB3-F1
#
_cell.length_a   1.000
_cell.length_b   1.000
_cell.length_c   1.000
_cell.angle_alpha   90.00
_cell.angle_beta   90.00
_cell.angle_gamma   90.00
#
_symmetry.space_group_name_H-M   'P 1'
#
loop_
_entity.id
_entity.type
_entity.pdbx_description
1 polymer ?
#
loop_
_entity_poly.entity_id
_entity_poly.type
_entity_poly.pdbx_seq_one_letter_code
_entity_poly.pdbx_strand_id
1 'polypeptide(L)'
;ILIPVAYNDKTPVPFAKGAEYIYDIGELTGGVTIDGRVSGFYEAVDGTRQQDDLIKVWIVGEHTLLQPMRAIAKWIATDLEQESVYLEWHDVNVEFVKPSGE
;
A
#
# COMPACT_ATOMS: atom_id res chain seq x y z
N ILE A 1 1.45 2.93 1.58
CA ILE A 1 0.70 2.46 0.40
C ILE A 1 -0.59 1.77 0.87
N LEU A 2 -1.68 1.90 0.12
CA LEU A 2 -2.93 1.19 0.40
C LEU A 2 -3.12 0.06 -0.61
N ILE A 3 -3.24 -1.18 -0.12
CA ILE A 3 -3.40 -2.38 -0.95
C ILE A 3 -4.89 -2.72 -1.03
N PRO A 4 -5.51 -2.78 -2.23
CA PRO A 4 -6.91 -3.18 -2.35
C PRO A 4 -7.17 -4.60 -1.85
N VAL A 5 -8.27 -4.78 -1.10
CA VAL A 5 -8.75 -6.11 -0.67
C VAL A 5 -9.91 -6.61 -1.52
N ALA A 6 -10.36 -5.81 -2.48
CA ALA A 6 -11.37 -6.17 -3.45
C ALA A 6 -10.97 -5.64 -4.84
N TYR A 7 -11.39 -6.35 -5.89
CA TYR A 7 -11.35 -5.87 -7.27
C TYR A 7 -12.39 -4.75 -7.48
N ASN A 8 -12.34 -4.05 -8.61
CA ASN A 8 -13.29 -2.96 -8.90
C ASN A 8 -14.76 -3.43 -8.90
N ASP A 9 -15.00 -4.70 -9.23
CA ASP A 9 -16.32 -5.36 -9.18
C ASP A 9 -16.75 -5.79 -7.77
N LYS A 10 -15.96 -5.43 -6.75
CA LYS A 10 -16.13 -5.75 -5.33
C LYS A 10 -15.91 -7.22 -4.96
N THR A 11 -15.46 -8.06 -5.89
CA THR A 11 -15.02 -9.42 -5.55
C THR A 11 -13.76 -9.36 -4.68
N PRO A 12 -13.59 -10.26 -3.69
CA PRO A 12 -12.42 -10.20 -2.81
C PRO A 12 -11.12 -10.55 -3.54
N VAL A 13 -10.06 -9.81 -3.24
CA VAL A 13 -8.69 -10.18 -3.64
C VAL A 13 -8.25 -11.39 -2.79
N PRO A 14 -7.68 -12.45 -3.41
CA PRO A 14 -7.15 -13.58 -2.65
C PRO A 14 -6.09 -13.16 -1.64
N PHE A 15 -6.19 -13.68 -0.42
CA PHE A 15 -5.25 -13.35 0.66
C PHE A 15 -3.78 -13.56 0.26
N ALA A 16 -3.49 -14.65 -0.46
CA ALA A 16 -2.13 -14.95 -0.92
C ALA A 16 -1.53 -13.85 -1.80
N LYS A 17 -2.37 -13.22 -2.65
CA LYS A 17 -1.95 -12.14 -3.53
C LYS A 17 -1.69 -10.85 -2.74
N GLY A 18 -2.55 -10.52 -1.78
CA GLY A 18 -2.29 -9.43 -0.84
C GLY A 18 -1.01 -9.63 -0.02
N ALA A 19 -0.74 -10.88 0.40
CA ALA A 19 0.47 -11.23 1.14
C ALA A 19 1.74 -11.13 0.30
N GLU A 20 1.68 -11.49 -0.99
CA GLU A 20 2.79 -11.33 -1.95
C GLU A 20 3.20 -9.86 -2.06
N TYR A 21 2.24 -8.95 -2.22
CA TYR A 21 2.52 -7.51 -2.26
C TYR A 21 3.22 -7.02 -0.99
N ILE A 22 2.71 -7.43 0.18
CA ILE A 22 3.29 -7.04 1.47
C ILE A 22 4.71 -7.57 1.62
N TYR A 23 4.96 -8.82 1.19
CA TYR A 23 6.27 -9.45 1.23
C TYR A 23 7.27 -8.69 0.34
N ASP A 24 6.91 -8.41 -0.92
CA ASP A 24 7.79 -7.72 -1.87
C ASP A 24 8.08 -6.28 -1.44
N ILE A 25 7.10 -5.58 -0.86
CA ILE A 25 7.34 -4.26 -0.24
C ILE A 25 8.32 -4.42 0.93
N GLY A 26 8.15 -5.45 1.77
CA GLY A 26 9.05 -5.76 2.88
C GLY A 26 10.50 -5.97 2.44
N GLU A 27 10.72 -6.82 1.44
CA GLU A 27 12.05 -7.09 0.88
C GLU A 27 12.68 -5.82 0.28
N LEU A 28 11.89 -5.03 -0.46
CA LEU A 28 12.37 -3.79 -1.09
C LEU A 28 12.80 -2.73 -0.06
N THR A 29 12.10 -2.67 1.07
CA THR A 29 12.21 -1.55 2.02
C THR A 29 12.96 -1.90 3.30
N GLY A 30 13.27 -3.19 3.50
CA GLY A 30 13.87 -3.71 4.73
C GLY A 30 12.88 -3.85 5.89
N GLY A 31 11.58 -3.63 5.65
CA GLY A 31 10.53 -3.82 6.64
C GLY A 31 9.31 -2.94 6.42
N VAL A 32 8.16 -3.42 6.89
CA VAL A 32 6.88 -2.69 6.81
C VAL A 32 6.09 -2.83 8.10
N THR A 33 5.20 -1.87 8.35
CA THR A 33 4.16 -1.98 9.38
C THR A 33 2.80 -2.10 8.72
N ILE A 34 2.00 -3.08 9.13
CA ILE A 34 0.62 -3.23 8.70
C ILE A 34 -0.28 -2.52 9.71
N ASP A 35 -0.91 -1.43 9.30
CA ASP A 35 -1.81 -0.59 10.12
C ASP A 35 -3.28 -1.11 10.04
N GLY A 36 -3.48 -2.22 9.32
CA GLY A 36 -4.74 -2.95 9.27
C GLY A 36 -5.65 -2.50 8.13
N ARG A 37 -6.94 -2.82 8.28
CA ARG A 37 -7.96 -2.55 7.26
C ARG A 37 -8.52 -1.14 7.41
N VAL A 38 -8.56 -0.41 6.31
CA VAL A 38 -9.16 0.93 6.22
C VAL A 38 -10.16 0.95 5.07
N SER A 39 -11.11 1.89 5.12
CA SER A 39 -12.04 2.13 4.02
C SER A 39 -11.87 3.58 3.53
N GLY A 40 -11.88 3.76 2.23
CA GLY A 40 -11.74 5.08 1.59
C GLY A 40 -12.76 5.27 0.49
N PHE A 41 -12.93 6.52 0.05
CA PHE A 41 -13.72 6.87 -1.12
C PHE A 41 -12.85 7.62 -2.12
N TYR A 42 -13.06 7.36 -3.41
CA TYR A 42 -12.42 8.10 -4.50
C TYR A 42 -13.38 8.32 -5.65
N GLU A 43 -13.05 9.26 -6.52
CA GLU A 43 -13.77 9.51 -7.76
C GLU A 43 -13.14 8.67 -8.88
N ALA A 44 -13.93 7.77 -9.48
CA ALA A 44 -13.52 6.95 -10.60
C ALA A 44 -13.45 7.77 -11.90
N VAL A 45 -12.89 7.19 -12.98
CA VAL A 45 -12.73 7.89 -14.26
C VAL A 45 -14.06 8.37 -14.86
N ASP A 46 -15.15 7.67 -14.58
CA ASP A 46 -16.50 8.05 -15.03
C ASP A 46 -17.19 9.11 -14.14
N GLY A 47 -16.50 9.62 -13.12
CA GLY A 47 -17.00 10.61 -12.15
C GLY A 47 -17.85 10.02 -11.03
N THR A 48 -18.04 8.70 -10.98
CA THR A 48 -18.75 8.06 -9.87
C THR A 48 -17.89 7.99 -8.61
N ARG A 49 -18.53 8.03 -7.44
CA ARG A 49 -17.83 7.80 -6.16
C ARG A 49 -17.79 6.31 -5.87
N GLN A 50 -16.59 5.78 -5.75
CA GLN A 50 -16.37 4.40 -5.32
C GLN A 50 -15.88 4.35 -3.87
N GLN A 51 -16.31 3.32 -3.15
CA GLN A 51 -15.78 2.96 -1.83
C GLN A 51 -14.86 1.75 -1.99
N ASP A 52 -13.67 1.83 -1.41
CA ASP A 52 -12.72 0.71 -1.38
C ASP A 52 -12.35 0.34 0.04
N ASP A 53 -12.23 -0.96 0.25
CA ASP A 53 -11.59 -1.54 1.43
C ASP A 53 -10.15 -1.89 1.10
N LEU A 54 -9.25 -1.48 1.98
CA LEU A 54 -7.81 -1.46 1.72
C LEU A 54 -7.07 -1.99 2.95
N ILE A 55 -5.87 -2.55 2.74
CA ILE A 55 -4.89 -2.76 3.80
C ILE A 55 -3.89 -1.61 3.75
N LYS A 56 -3.74 -0.91 4.87
CA LYS A 56 -2.77 0.18 5.00
C LYS A 56 -1.42 -0.38 5.42
N VAL A 57 -0.43 -0.18 4.55
CA VAL A 57 0.96 -0.58 4.77
C VAL A 57 1.82 0.67 4.87
N TRP A 58 2.50 0.81 6.00
CA TRP A 58 3.46 1.87 6.29
C TRP A 58 4.88 1.40 6.02
N ILE A 59 5.62 2.29 5.39
CA ILE A 59 7.04 2.14 5.10
C ILE A 59 7.72 3.40 5.61
N VAL A 60 8.82 3.23 6.34
CA VAL A 60 9.71 4.32 6.71
C VAL A 60 10.99 4.13 5.92
N GLY A 61 11.40 5.14 5.17
CA GLY A 61 12.66 5.08 4.45
C GLY A 61 12.98 6.35 3.70
N GLU A 62 14.15 6.34 3.09
CA GLU A 62 14.73 7.49 2.39
C GLU A 62 13.93 7.87 1.15
N HIS A 63 14.03 9.14 0.73
CA HIS A 63 13.36 9.67 -0.47
C HIS A 63 13.71 8.91 -1.76
N THR A 64 14.84 8.18 -1.78
CA THR A 64 15.23 7.30 -2.89
C THR A 64 14.24 6.16 -3.14
N LEU A 65 13.44 5.78 -2.15
CA LEU A 65 12.40 4.73 -2.29
C LEU A 65 11.16 5.19 -3.05
N LEU A 66 10.96 6.49 -3.29
CA LEU A 66 9.74 6.98 -3.92
C LEU A 66 9.51 6.39 -5.32
N GLN A 67 10.55 6.28 -6.15
CA GLN A 67 10.41 5.71 -7.49
C GLN A 67 10.16 4.20 -7.47
N PRO A 68 10.92 3.39 -6.71
CA PRO A 68 10.59 1.98 -6.47
C PRO A 68 9.15 1.77 -5.95
N MET A 69 8.71 2.56 -4.98
CA MET A 69 7.35 2.45 -4.43
C MET A 69 6.26 2.82 -5.45
N ARG A 70 6.52 3.78 -6.34
CA ARG A 70 5.63 4.05 -7.49
C ARG A 70 5.57 2.87 -8.45
N ALA A 71 6.68 2.15 -8.66
CA ALA A 71 6.67 0.95 -9.49
C ALA A 71 5.83 -0.16 -8.86
N ILE A 72 5.94 -0.39 -7.54
CA ILE A 72 5.08 -1.32 -6.80
C ILE A 72 3.60 -0.92 -6.92
N ALA A 73 3.26 0.34 -6.69
CA ALA A 73 1.87 0.80 -6.79
C ALA A 73 1.28 0.57 -8.20
N LYS A 74 2.07 0.81 -9.25
CA LYS A 74 1.67 0.53 -10.64
C LYS A 74 1.49 -0.96 -10.91
N TRP A 75 2.38 -1.79 -10.37
CA TRP A 75 2.27 -3.23 -10.49
C TRP A 75 1.00 -3.74 -9.83
N ILE A 76 0.74 -3.37 -8.57
CA ILE A 76 -0.50 -3.73 -7.86
C ILE A 76 -1.73 -3.27 -8.65
N ALA A 77 -1.74 -2.03 -9.14
CA ALA A 77 -2.85 -1.52 -9.93
C ALA A 77 -3.08 -2.36 -11.20
N THR A 78 -2.01 -2.72 -11.91
CA THR A 78 -2.10 -3.53 -13.13
C THR A 78 -2.57 -4.94 -12.83
N ASP A 79 -1.99 -5.59 -11.82
CA ASP A 79 -2.24 -6.99 -11.48
C ASP A 79 -3.61 -7.23 -10.81
N LEU A 80 -4.21 -6.18 -10.25
CA LEU A 80 -5.58 -6.18 -9.74
C LEU A 80 -6.59 -5.49 -10.68
N GLU A 81 -6.15 -5.10 -11.89
CA GLU A 81 -6.97 -4.36 -12.86
C GLU A 81 -7.65 -3.11 -12.27
N GLN A 82 -6.99 -2.46 -11.32
CA GLN A 82 -7.49 -1.25 -10.64
C GLN A 82 -7.26 -0.02 -11.51
N GLU A 83 -8.21 0.91 -11.49
CA GLU A 83 -8.02 2.21 -12.15
C GLU A 83 -6.88 3.01 -11.50
N SER A 84 -6.72 2.86 -10.18
CA SER A 84 -5.65 3.52 -9.42
C SER A 84 -5.33 2.77 -8.13
N VAL A 85 -4.15 3.04 -7.57
CA VAL A 85 -3.75 2.60 -6.23
C VAL A 85 -3.26 3.80 -5.46
N TYR A 86 -3.73 3.93 -4.21
CA TYR A 86 -3.37 5.06 -3.37
C TYR A 86 -1.96 4.90 -2.79
N LEU A 87 -1.07 5.80 -3.22
CA LEU A 87 0.28 5.94 -2.67
C LEU A 87 0.40 7.30 -1.98
N GLU A 88 0.46 7.26 -0.65
CA GLU A 88 0.72 8.43 0.18
C GLU A 88 2.22 8.56 0.49
N TRP A 89 2.71 9.80 0.53
CA TRP A 89 4.08 10.12 0.93
C TRP A 89 4.06 11.36 1.82
N HIS A 90 4.73 11.27 2.97
CA HIS A 90 4.87 12.38 3.92
C HIS A 90 6.33 12.49 4.37
N ASP A 91 6.82 13.72 4.51
CA ASP A 91 8.07 13.97 5.22
C ASP A 91 7.77 13.97 6.72
N VAL A 92 8.13 12.87 7.38
CA VAL A 92 7.87 12.66 8.82
C VAL A 92 9.17 12.36 9.55
N ASN A 93 9.29 12.84 10.79
CA ASN A 93 10.37 12.44 11.68
C ASN A 93 9.97 11.13 12.37
N VAL A 94 10.74 10.07 12.15
CA VAL A 94 10.56 8.77 12.79
C VAL A 94 11.83 8.41 13.55
N GLU A 95 11.67 7.96 14.80
CA GLU A 95 12.76 7.47 15.63
C GLU A 95 12.55 5.98 15.94
N PHE A 96 13.56 5.16 15.64
CA PHE A 96 13.60 3.78 16.10
C PHE A 96 14.28 3.74 17.47
N VAL A 97 13.47 3.66 18.53
CA VAL A 97 13.97 3.53 19.91
C VAL A 97 14.50 2.12 20.11
N LYS A 98 15.82 1.99 20.26
CA LYS A 98 16.46 0.71 20.60
C LYS A 98 16.36 0.44 22.11
N PRO A 99 16.35 -0.84 22.55
CA PRO A 99 16.49 -1.16 23.96
C PRO A 99 17.75 -0.53 24.56
N SER A 100 17.69 -0.08 25.81
CA SER A 100 18.87 0.39 26.52
C SER A 100 19.78 -0.79 26.88
N GLY A 101 20.84 -1.00 26.10
CA GLY A 101 21.94 -1.91 26.43
C GLY A 101 22.54 -2.65 25.22
N GLU A 102 23.72 -2.20 24.80
CA GLU A 102 24.86 -3.06 24.41
C GLU A 102 26.06 -2.67 25.26
#